data_AF-A0A6F8Z022-F1
#
_entry.id   AF-A0A6F8Z022-F1
#
_cell.length_a   1.000
_cell.length_b   1.000
_cell.length_c   1.000
_cell.angle_alpha   90.00
_cell.angle_beta   90.00
_cell.angle_gamma   90.00
#
_symmetry.space_group_name_H-M   'P 1'
#
loop_
_entity.id
_entity.type
_entity.pdbx_description
1 polymer ?
#
loop_
_entity_poly.entity_id
_entity_poly.type
_entity_poly.pdbx_seq_one_letter_code
_entity_poly.pdbx_strand_id
1 'polypeptide(L)' 'MSFNLDHYKQTAKAVEVDDIDFDDFRDKPLSTEAIRCLHYMSDVETHTVCYLRDLLVTPRTRTPGSPPS' A
#
# COMPACT_ATOMS: atom_id res chain seq x y z
N MET A 1 14.77 -14.90 -1.20
CA MET A 1 14.44 -13.56 -1.75
C MET A 1 14.45 -12.56 -0.61
N SER A 2 15.35 -11.58 -0.63
CA SER A 2 15.35 -10.46 0.32
C SER A 2 14.45 -9.36 -0.20
N PHE A 3 13.45 -8.94 0.60
CA PHE A 3 12.62 -7.78 0.27
C PHE A 3 13.50 -6.51 0.28
N ASN A 4 13.54 -5.78 -0.84
CA ASN A 4 14.32 -4.55 -0.97
C ASN A 4 13.42 -3.34 -0.65
N LEU A 5 13.55 -2.84 0.58
CA LEU A 5 12.74 -1.73 1.09
C LEU A 5 13.04 -0.40 0.36
N ASP A 6 14.29 -0.17 -0.04
CA ASP A 6 14.68 1.07 -0.70
C ASP A 6 14.07 1.17 -2.10
N HIS A 7 14.04 0.04 -2.82
CA HIS A 7 13.35 -0.04 -4.11
C HIS A 7 11.84 0.15 -3.97
N TYR A 8 11.22 -0.45 -2.95
CA TYR A 8 9.78 -0.26 -2.69
C TYR A 8 9.43 1.20 -2.38
N LYS A 9 10.24 1.90 -1.58
CA LYS A 9 10.05 3.33 -1.29
C LYS A 9 10.16 4.22 -2.53
N GLN A 10 11.00 3.82 -3.49
CA GLN A 10 11.22 4.61 -4.70
C GLN A 10 10.04 4.51 -5.68
N THR A 11 9.32 3.38 -5.66
CA THR A 11 8.18 3.11 -6.55
C THR A 11 6.83 3.41 -5.90
N ALA A 12 6.71 3.26 -4.58
CA ALA A 12 5.52 3.63 -3.80
C ALA A 12 5.48 5.15 -3.58
N LYS A 13 5.25 5.90 -4.66
CA LYS A 13 5.03 7.35 -4.61
C LYS A 13 3.54 7.67 -4.59
N ALA A 14 3.21 8.88 -4.17
CA ALA A 14 1.85 9.39 -4.29
C ALA A 14 1.38 9.32 -5.75
N VAL A 15 0.10 9.00 -5.94
CA VAL A 15 -0.54 9.07 -7.25
C VAL A 15 -0.63 10.54 -7.64
N GLU A 16 -0.11 10.89 -8.82
CA GLU A 16 -0.28 12.21 -9.41
C GLU A 16 -1.74 12.37 -9.84
N VAL A 17 -2.40 13.46 -9.41
CA VAL A 17 -3.83 13.71 -9.68
C VAL A 17 -4.09 15.07 -10.32
N ASP A 18 -3.02 15.79 -10.69
CA ASP A 18 -3.11 17.14 -11.25
C ASP A 18 -3.78 17.20 -12.63
N ASP A 19 -3.87 16.06 -13.32
CA ASP A 19 -4.53 15.91 -14.62
C ASP A 19 -6.02 15.51 -14.50
N ILE A 20 -6.53 15.35 -13.27
CA ILE A 20 -7.92 14.97 -13.00
C ILE A 20 -8.75 16.21 -12.69
N ASP A 21 -9.75 16.49 -13.53
CA ASP A 21 -10.78 17.49 -13.24
C ASP A 21 -11.86 16.89 -12.31
N PHE A 22 -11.73 17.16 -11.01
CA PHE A 22 -12.69 16.67 -10.02
C PHE A 22 -14.05 17.37 -10.08
N ASP A 23 -14.14 18.56 -10.68
CA ASP A 23 -15.42 19.28 -10.78
C ASP A 23 -16.32 18.70 -11.89
N ASP A 24 -15.76 18.08 -12.95
CA ASP A 24 -16.55 17.41 -14.00
C ASP A 24 -17.43 16.27 -13.47
N PHE A 25 -17.07 15.67 -12.33
CA PHE A 25 -17.87 14.61 -11.70
C PHE A 25 -19.23 15.07 -11.17
N ARG A 26 -19.46 16.39 -11.04
CA ARG A 26 -20.79 16.93 -10.67
C ARG A 26 -21.80 16.72 -11.80
N ASP A 27 -21.36 16.91 -13.03
CA ASP A 27 -22.19 16.79 -14.23
C ASP A 27 -22.10 15.38 -14.83
N LYS A 28 -20.95 14.70 -14.65
CA LYS A 28 -20.68 13.35 -15.14
C LYS A 28 -20.23 12.43 -14.00
N PRO A 29 -21.15 11.99 -13.13
CA PRO A 29 -20.78 11.15 -12.00
C PRO A 29 -20.22 9.80 -12.48
N LEU A 30 -19.25 9.29 -11.72
CA LEU A 30 -18.76 7.92 -11.91
C LEU A 30 -19.88 6.92 -11.67
N SER A 31 -19.83 5.78 -12.36
CA SER A 31 -20.76 4.69 -12.10
C SER A 31 -20.59 4.17 -10.67
N THR A 32 -21.67 3.67 -10.07
CA THR A 32 -21.60 3.09 -8.73
C THR A 32 -20.64 1.92 -8.64
N GLU A 33 -20.43 1.20 -9.75
CA GLU A 33 -19.45 0.12 -9.83
C GLU A 33 -18.01 0.64 -9.79
N ALA A 34 -17.70 1.70 -10.54
CA ALA A 34 -16.38 2.33 -10.50
C ALA A 34 -16.06 2.86 -9.09
N ILE A 35 -17.03 3.51 -8.44
CA ILE A 35 -16.88 3.98 -7.05
C ILE A 35 -16.61 2.81 -6.09
N ARG A 36 -17.37 1.72 -6.19
CA ARG A 36 -17.13 0.52 -5.37
C ARG A 36 -15.74 -0.08 -5.61
N CYS A 37 -15.29 -0.11 -6.86
CA CYS A 37 -13.96 -0.60 -7.21
C CYS A 37 -12.86 0.26 -6.58
N LEU A 38 -12.97 1.59 -6.66
CA LEU A 38 -12.02 2.52 -6.05
C LEU A 38 -11.93 2.35 -4.53
N HIS A 39 -13.07 2.20 -3.85
CA HIS A 39 -13.09 1.90 -2.42
C HIS A 39 -12.39 0.58 -2.10
N TYR A 40 -12.73 -0.48 -2.84
CA TYR A 40 -12.10 -1.79 -2.63
C TYR A 40 -10.58 -1.74 -2.82
N MET A 41 -10.09 -1.07 -3.87
CA MET A 41 -8.65 -0.92 -4.11
C MET A 41 -7.96 -0.14 -2.97
N SER A 42 -8.59 0.93 -2.49
CA SER A 42 -8.07 1.74 -1.38
C SER A 42 -7.99 0.94 -0.07
N ASP A 43 -8.99 0.11 0.21
CA ASP A 43 -9.02 -0.75 1.39
C ASP A 43 -7.94 -1.84 1.32
N VAL A 44 -7.74 -2.46 0.16
CA VAL A 44 -6.70 -3.47 -0.08
C VAL A 44 -5.31 -2.86 0.08
N GLU A 45 -5.07 -1.67 -0.47
CA GLU A 45 -3.80 -0.97 -0.31
C GLU A 45 -3.48 -0.70 1.16
N THR A 46 -4.44 -0.14 1.89
CA THR A 46 -4.29 0.19 3.32
C THR A 46 -3.96 -1.06 4.14
N HIS A 47 -4.71 -2.16 3.95
CA HIS A 47 -4.47 -3.42 4.65
C HIS A 47 -3.10 -4.00 4.31
N THR A 48 -2.70 -3.95 3.04
CA THR A 48 -1.42 -4.49 2.57
C THR A 48 -0.25 -3.71 3.18
N VAL A 49 -0.31 -2.39 3.19
CA VAL A 49 0.74 -1.53 3.76
C VAL A 49 0.84 -1.71 5.28
N CYS A 50 -0.29 -1.78 5.99
CA CYS A 50 -0.31 -2.04 7.44
C CYS A 50 0.29 -3.41 7.76
N TYR A 51 -0.13 -4.46 7.04
CA TYR A 51 0.40 -5.80 7.23
C TYR A 51 1.90 -5.89 6.92
N LEU A 52 2.35 -5.27 5.83
CA LEU A 52 3.77 -5.23 5.47
C LEU A 52 4.59 -4.47 6.54
N ARG A 53 4.06 -3.37 7.07
CA ARG A 53 4.67 -2.65 8.19
C ARG A 53 4.81 -3.55 9.40
N ASP A 54 3.75 -4.25 9.80
CA ASP A 54 3.77 -5.13 10.96
C ASP A 54 4.78 -6.27 10.79
N LEU A 55 4.85 -6.89 9.60
CA LEU A 55 5.85 -7.92 9.29
C LEU A 55 7.30 -7.41 9.35
N LEU A 56 7.54 -6.16 8.92
CA LEU A 56 8.89 -5.57 8.90
C LEU A 56 9.31 -5.02 10.28
N VAL A 57 8.36 -4.58 11.11
CA VAL A 57 8.61 -4.05 12.46
C VAL A 57 8.65 -5.14 13.51
N THR A 58 8.02 -6.30 13.26
CA THR A 58 8.08 -7.45 14.16
C THR A 58 9.54 -7.92 14.30
N PRO A 59 10.12 -7.89 15.52
CA PRO A 59 11.46 -8.44 15.74
C PRO A 59 11.44 -9.91 15.32
N ARG A 60 12.36 -10.32 14.45
CA ARG A 60 12.64 -11.76 14.29
C ARG A 60 13.05 -12.27 15.66
N THR A 61 12.18 -13.03 16.31
CA THR A 61 12.53 -13.79 17.50
C THR A 61 13.76 -14.63 17.13
N ARG A 62 14.91 -14.28 17.70
CA ARG A 62 16.12 -15.09 17.59
C ARG A 62 15.74 -16.47 18.08
N THR A 63 15.79 -17.46 17.19
CA THR A 63 15.60 -18.86 17.54
C THR A 63 16.50 -19.17 18.76
N PRO A 64 15.95 -19.62 19.89
CA PRO A 64 16.78 -19.95 21.05
C PRO A 64 17.63 -21.16 20.68
N GLY A 65 18.92 -20.94 20.39
CA GLY A 65 19.85 -22.02 20.01
C GLY A 65 21.04 -21.66 19.13
N SER A 66 21.29 -20.40 18.76
CA SER A 66 22.54 -20.05 18.06
C SER A 66 23.73 -20.05 19.05
N PRO A 67 24.79 -20.84 18.82
CA PRO A 67 25.93 -20.86 19.73
C PRO A 67 26.73 -19.54 19.64
N PRO A 68 27.33 -19.08 20.75
CA PRO A 68 28.22 -17.93 20.74
C PRO A 68 29.49 -18.25 19.93
N SER A 69 29.89 -17.32 19.06
CA SER A 69 31.21 -17.31 18.41
C SER A 69 32.30 -16.89 19.37
#